data_AF-A0A0K2RPY5-F1
#
_entry.id   AF-A0A0K2RPY5-F1
#
_cell.length_a   1.000
_cell.length_b   1.000
_cell.length_c   1.000
_cell.angle_alpha   90.00
_cell.angle_beta   90.00
_cell.angle_gamma   90.00
#
_symmetry.space_group_name_H-M   'P 1'
#
loop_
_entity.id
_entity.type
_entity.pdbx_description
1 polymer ?
#
loop_
_entity_poly.entity_id
_entity_poly.type
_entity_poly.pdbx_seq_one_letter_code
_entity_poly.pdbx_strand_id
1 'polypeptide(L)'
;MAAVLTQSRLRTRAEAKFGEFARQMLFTQAGLEQATRLNVAARHAERFAKAGTRHVADLGCGLGADSMAMASMDIEVTAVELDETTAACATINLIPFPHATVVHSDATSVPLDGVDGVWLDPARRTTSSSGTKRIWDPEAFSPPLSFVESLAATGKSVGVKMGPGMPHESVPAGCEAQWVSVGGDVTEVTLWFNDVARPGIRRAALVLGPQGAAEITSCEDFDGGPVPDVGPVEGYLYEPDGAVIRAGLVADVALRLGGHLVDQHIAYICAPELVETPFARAYKVLEVMPLNVKALKAWVKANGVGVLDIKKRGTSVTPEELRKQLLPAGKGSAKGRGNKTATLVLTRIGEEKVAVVVEPVAAA
;
A
#
# COMPACT_ATOMS: atom_id res chain seq x y z
N MET A 1 8.33 -31.38 18.51
CA MET A 1 8.23 -30.22 19.43
C MET A 1 8.62 -28.90 18.76
N ALA A 2 9.78 -28.81 18.07
CA ALA A 2 10.22 -27.57 17.40
C ALA A 2 9.22 -27.03 16.34
N ALA A 3 8.73 -27.88 15.44
CA ALA A 3 7.78 -27.48 14.39
C ALA A 3 6.47 -26.90 14.96
N VAL A 4 5.95 -27.47 16.05
CA VAL A 4 4.72 -26.99 16.72
C VAL A 4 4.93 -25.62 17.35
N LEU A 5 6.07 -25.38 17.99
CA LEU A 5 6.42 -24.07 18.55
C LEU A 5 6.60 -23.02 17.45
N THR A 6 7.21 -23.40 16.32
CA THR A 6 7.32 -22.52 15.15
C THR A 6 5.94 -22.15 14.61
N GLN A 7 5.05 -23.13 14.40
CA GLN A 7 3.68 -22.85 13.97
C GLN A 7 2.94 -21.95 14.95
N SER A 8 3.03 -22.22 16.27
CA SER A 8 2.39 -21.36 17.28
C SER A 8 2.82 -19.89 17.15
N ARG A 9 4.13 -19.62 16.96
CA ARG A 9 4.64 -18.25 16.76
C ARG A 9 4.16 -17.64 15.44
N LEU A 10 4.12 -18.42 14.36
CA LEU A 10 3.65 -17.96 13.06
C LEU A 10 2.16 -17.63 13.10
N ARG A 11 1.33 -18.44 13.76
CA ARG A 11 -0.10 -18.19 13.93
C ARG A 11 -0.36 -16.88 14.67
N THR A 12 0.34 -16.62 15.77
CA THR A 12 0.23 -15.33 16.49
C THR A 12 0.60 -14.15 15.59
N ARG A 13 1.67 -14.25 14.81
CA ARG A 13 2.04 -13.20 13.83
C ARG A 13 1.00 -13.06 12.72
N ALA A 14 0.35 -14.16 12.32
CA ALA A 14 -0.61 -14.21 11.23
C ALA A 14 -1.97 -13.61 11.59
N GLU A 15 -2.32 -13.45 12.88
CA GLU A 15 -3.57 -12.80 13.31
C GLU A 15 -3.73 -11.40 12.70
N ALA A 16 -2.64 -10.66 12.49
CA ALA A 16 -2.69 -9.34 11.85
C ALA A 16 -3.12 -9.37 10.37
N LYS A 17 -2.95 -10.50 9.67
CA LYS A 17 -3.34 -10.66 8.25
C LYS A 17 -4.61 -11.49 8.06
N PHE A 18 -4.82 -12.47 8.94
CA PHE A 18 -5.84 -13.51 8.79
C PHE A 18 -6.89 -13.52 9.91
N GLY A 19 -6.75 -12.68 10.94
CA GLY A 19 -7.64 -12.70 12.08
C GLY A 19 -7.73 -14.08 12.72
N GLU A 20 -8.94 -14.54 13.03
CA GLU A 20 -9.17 -15.83 13.70
C GLU A 20 -8.79 -17.04 12.85
N PHE A 21 -8.84 -16.93 11.51
CA PHE A 21 -8.44 -18.02 10.59
C PHE A 21 -6.98 -18.44 10.83
N ALA A 22 -6.13 -17.51 11.27
CA ALA A 22 -4.73 -17.78 11.60
C ALA A 22 -4.57 -18.96 12.58
N ARG A 23 -5.54 -19.20 13.48
CA ARG A 23 -5.44 -20.24 14.50
C ARG A 23 -5.51 -21.65 13.92
N GLN A 24 -6.16 -21.81 12.77
CA GLN A 24 -6.39 -23.10 12.12
C GLN A 24 -5.46 -23.33 10.93
N MET A 25 -4.95 -22.25 10.34
CA MET A 25 -4.02 -22.31 9.21
C MET A 25 -2.62 -22.83 9.57
N LEU A 26 -1.89 -23.29 8.57
CA LEU A 26 -0.46 -23.59 8.57
C LEU A 26 0.30 -22.56 7.75
N PHE A 27 1.51 -22.25 8.23
CA PHE A 27 2.33 -21.18 7.68
C PHE A 27 3.76 -21.66 7.42
N THR A 28 4.33 -21.24 6.30
CA THR A 28 5.79 -21.11 6.18
C THR A 28 6.18 -19.69 6.59
N GLN A 29 7.42 -19.48 7.06
CA GLN A 29 7.86 -18.12 7.42
C GLN A 29 7.84 -17.18 6.20
N ALA A 30 8.39 -17.64 5.08
CA ALA A 30 8.41 -16.88 3.83
C ALA A 30 6.99 -16.61 3.30
N GLY A 31 6.11 -17.63 3.31
CA GLY A 31 4.72 -17.49 2.89
C GLY A 31 3.97 -16.48 3.75
N LEU A 32 4.13 -16.48 5.08
CA LEU A 32 3.45 -15.52 5.95
C LEU A 32 3.91 -14.07 5.68
N GLU A 33 5.20 -13.87 5.43
CA GLU A 33 5.73 -12.53 5.13
C GLU A 33 5.15 -11.97 3.82
N GLN A 34 4.92 -12.83 2.82
CA GLN A 34 4.41 -12.44 1.50
C GLN A 34 2.89 -12.49 1.37
N ALA A 35 2.20 -13.24 2.24
CA ALA A 35 0.75 -13.45 2.15
C ALA A 35 -0.07 -12.16 2.07
N THR A 36 -1.06 -12.16 1.19
CA THR A 36 -2.09 -11.13 1.10
C THR A 36 -2.87 -11.06 2.41
N ARG A 37 -3.27 -9.85 2.84
CA ARG A 37 -4.18 -9.68 3.98
C ARG A 37 -5.59 -10.07 3.53
N LEU A 38 -6.37 -10.74 4.40
CA LEU A 38 -7.71 -11.21 4.01
C LEU A 38 -8.64 -10.08 3.54
N ASN A 39 -8.54 -8.89 4.15
CA ASN A 39 -9.35 -7.74 3.73
C ASN A 39 -9.00 -7.22 2.32
N VAL A 40 -7.76 -7.43 1.86
CA VAL A 40 -7.33 -7.12 0.50
C VAL A 40 -7.71 -8.25 -0.45
N ALA A 41 -7.44 -9.50 -0.07
CA ALA A 41 -7.84 -10.69 -0.83
C ALA A 41 -9.36 -10.73 -1.11
N ALA A 42 -10.19 -10.31 -0.15
CA ALA A 42 -11.63 -10.17 -0.34
C ALA A 42 -12.01 -9.19 -1.45
N ARG A 43 -11.21 -8.12 -1.67
CA ARG A 43 -11.42 -7.17 -2.77
C ARG A 43 -11.02 -7.75 -4.12
N HIS A 44 -10.02 -8.62 -4.15
CA HIS A 44 -9.66 -9.37 -5.35
C HIS A 44 -10.79 -10.33 -5.74
N ALA A 45 -11.26 -11.12 -4.78
CA ALA A 45 -12.38 -12.02 -4.97
C ALA A 45 -13.65 -11.27 -5.42
N GLU A 46 -13.97 -10.13 -4.79
CA GLU A 46 -15.10 -9.28 -5.18
C GLU A 46 -15.00 -8.82 -6.64
N ARG A 47 -13.78 -8.55 -7.13
CA ARG A 47 -13.55 -8.15 -8.52
C ARG A 47 -13.94 -9.25 -9.50
N PHE A 48 -13.44 -10.47 -9.29
CA PHE A 48 -13.76 -11.63 -10.13
C PHE A 48 -15.25 -12.01 -10.03
N ALA A 49 -15.82 -12.00 -8.83
CA ALA A 49 -17.24 -12.30 -8.62
C ALA A 49 -18.13 -11.31 -9.38
N LYS A 50 -17.84 -10.00 -9.34
CA LYS A 50 -18.59 -8.98 -10.08
C LYS A 50 -18.44 -9.10 -11.60
N ALA A 51 -17.31 -9.62 -12.07
CA ALA A 51 -17.10 -9.94 -13.48
C ALA A 51 -17.83 -11.21 -13.92
N GLY A 52 -18.47 -11.94 -13.00
CA GLY A 52 -19.17 -13.20 -13.30
C GLY A 52 -18.21 -14.37 -13.57
N THR A 53 -16.95 -14.26 -13.17
CA THR A 53 -15.96 -15.33 -13.28
C THR A 53 -16.36 -16.51 -12.39
N ARG A 54 -16.42 -17.72 -12.95
CA ARG A 54 -16.84 -18.92 -12.19
C ARG A 54 -15.67 -19.80 -11.82
N HIS A 55 -14.61 -19.80 -12.63
CA HIS A 55 -13.38 -20.55 -12.35
C HIS A 55 -12.14 -19.68 -12.51
N VAL A 56 -11.35 -19.57 -11.44
CA VAL A 56 -10.07 -18.84 -11.41
C VAL A 56 -8.89 -19.79 -11.20
N ALA A 57 -7.84 -19.63 -12.00
CA ALA A 57 -6.53 -20.17 -11.67
C ALA A 57 -5.73 -19.14 -10.85
N ASP A 58 -5.37 -19.49 -9.62
CA ASP A 58 -4.49 -18.70 -8.75
C ASP A 58 -3.05 -19.19 -8.94
N LEU A 59 -2.31 -18.50 -9.82
CA LEU A 59 -0.97 -18.86 -10.27
C LEU A 59 0.09 -18.22 -9.37
N GLY A 60 0.59 -19.00 -8.41
CA GLY A 60 1.44 -18.52 -7.32
C GLY A 60 0.65 -18.28 -6.04
N CYS A 61 -0.21 -19.24 -5.66
CA CYS A 61 -1.20 -19.06 -4.60
C CYS A 61 -0.59 -18.90 -3.19
N GLY A 62 0.68 -19.26 -3.01
CA GLY A 62 1.38 -19.15 -1.73
C GLY A 62 0.66 -19.92 -0.64
N LEU A 63 0.25 -19.24 0.44
CA LEU A 63 -0.51 -19.87 1.54
C LEU A 63 -2.02 -19.98 1.28
N GLY A 64 -2.49 -19.60 0.08
CA GLY A 64 -3.89 -19.69 -0.35
C GLY A 64 -4.78 -18.55 0.15
N ALA A 65 -4.22 -17.36 0.44
CA ALA A 65 -5.02 -16.23 0.95
C ALA A 65 -6.04 -15.71 -0.07
N ASP A 66 -5.61 -15.48 -1.31
CA ASP A 66 -6.47 -15.04 -2.42
C ASP A 66 -7.41 -16.16 -2.86
N SER A 67 -6.90 -17.39 -3.03
CA SER A 67 -7.70 -18.60 -3.24
C SER A 67 -8.82 -18.77 -2.21
N MET A 68 -8.54 -18.58 -0.92
CA MET A 68 -9.54 -18.67 0.16
C MET A 68 -10.64 -17.63 -0.01
N ALA A 69 -10.28 -16.39 -0.33
CA ALA A 69 -11.23 -15.31 -0.53
C ALA A 69 -12.13 -15.57 -1.76
N MET A 70 -11.55 -16.06 -2.86
CA MET A 70 -12.29 -16.41 -4.07
C MET A 70 -13.25 -17.59 -3.84
N ALA A 71 -12.77 -18.66 -3.22
CA ALA A 71 -13.59 -19.82 -2.90
C ALA A 71 -14.71 -19.49 -1.90
N SER A 72 -14.53 -18.47 -1.04
CA SER A 72 -15.58 -17.96 -0.16
C SER A 72 -16.70 -17.22 -0.89
N MET A 73 -16.51 -16.89 -2.18
CA MET A 73 -17.52 -16.30 -3.06
C MET A 73 -18.07 -17.30 -4.08
N ASP A 74 -17.96 -18.60 -3.78
CA ASP A 74 -18.39 -19.72 -4.63
C ASP A 74 -17.73 -19.75 -6.02
N ILE A 75 -16.54 -19.13 -6.14
CA ILE A 75 -15.69 -19.23 -7.32
C ILE A 75 -14.90 -20.54 -7.20
N GLU A 76 -14.91 -21.36 -8.24
CA GLU A 76 -14.01 -22.51 -8.36
C GLU A 76 -12.57 -22.00 -8.50
N VAL A 77 -11.64 -22.57 -7.74
CA VAL A 77 -10.24 -22.14 -7.70
C VAL A 77 -9.30 -23.30 -7.94
N THR A 78 -8.47 -23.18 -8.97
CA THR A 78 -7.27 -24.00 -9.14
C THR A 78 -6.06 -23.22 -8.62
N ALA A 79 -5.61 -23.56 -7.41
CA ALA A 79 -4.53 -22.89 -6.71
C ALA A 79 -3.18 -23.56 -7.01
N VAL A 80 -2.31 -22.89 -7.74
CA VAL A 80 -1.03 -23.44 -8.22
C VAL A 80 0.12 -22.88 -7.39
N GLU A 81 0.96 -23.75 -6.84
CA GLU A 81 2.16 -23.37 -6.09
C GLU A 81 3.36 -24.24 -6.49
N LEU A 82 4.53 -23.61 -6.64
CA LEU A 82 5.76 -24.25 -7.10
C LEU A 82 6.56 -24.87 -5.95
N ASP A 83 6.55 -24.26 -4.76
CA ASP A 83 7.24 -24.79 -3.58
C ASP A 83 6.40 -25.88 -2.90
N GLU A 84 6.89 -27.12 -2.89
CA GLU A 84 6.22 -28.28 -2.31
C GLU A 84 5.74 -28.05 -0.86
N THR A 85 6.57 -27.40 -0.03
CA THR A 85 6.24 -27.16 1.39
C THR A 85 5.11 -26.15 1.53
N THR A 86 5.14 -25.09 0.74
CA THR A 86 4.12 -24.04 0.70
C THR A 86 2.82 -24.58 0.10
N ALA A 87 2.89 -25.37 -0.97
CA ALA A 87 1.76 -26.09 -1.54
C ALA A 87 1.08 -27.01 -0.52
N ALA A 88 1.86 -27.78 0.26
CA ALA A 88 1.31 -28.62 1.33
C ALA A 88 0.59 -27.79 2.43
N CYS A 89 1.13 -26.62 2.77
CA CYS A 89 0.45 -25.69 3.70
C CYS A 89 -0.84 -25.13 3.09
N ALA A 90 -0.80 -24.73 1.81
CA ALA A 90 -1.97 -24.23 1.08
C ALA A 90 -3.08 -25.29 1.02
N THR A 91 -2.74 -26.55 0.73
CA THR A 91 -3.70 -27.67 0.72
C THR A 91 -4.44 -27.75 2.05
N ILE A 92 -3.71 -27.71 3.17
CA ILE A 92 -4.33 -27.77 4.51
C ILE A 92 -5.19 -26.54 4.79
N ASN A 93 -4.73 -25.35 4.39
CA ASN A 93 -5.46 -24.10 4.57
C ASN A 93 -6.75 -24.04 3.76
N LEU A 94 -6.78 -24.72 2.61
CA LEU A 94 -7.90 -24.71 1.67
C LEU A 94 -8.87 -25.88 1.85
N ILE A 95 -8.57 -26.88 2.70
CA ILE A 95 -9.50 -27.98 3.05
C ILE A 95 -10.93 -27.50 3.39
N PRO A 96 -11.14 -26.41 4.16
CA PRO A 96 -12.49 -25.94 4.48
C PRO A 96 -13.28 -25.39 3.28
N PHE A 97 -12.63 -25.18 2.13
CA PHE A 97 -13.19 -24.54 0.95
C PHE A 97 -13.34 -25.56 -0.19
N PRO A 98 -14.52 -26.18 -0.36
CA PRO A 98 -14.71 -27.29 -1.31
C PRO A 98 -14.53 -26.87 -2.77
N HIS A 99 -14.58 -25.56 -3.05
CA HIS A 99 -14.36 -24.99 -4.38
C HIS A 99 -12.88 -24.73 -4.69
N ALA A 100 -11.95 -25.00 -3.77
CA ALA A 100 -10.52 -24.79 -4.00
C ALA A 100 -9.75 -26.12 -4.07
N THR A 101 -8.98 -26.28 -5.14
CA THR A 101 -8.05 -27.42 -5.32
C THR A 101 -6.62 -26.90 -5.46
N VAL A 102 -5.68 -27.50 -4.74
CA VAL A 102 -4.27 -27.15 -4.82
C VAL A 102 -3.53 -28.07 -5.77
N VAL A 103 -2.73 -27.49 -6.66
CA VAL A 103 -1.87 -28.18 -7.62
C VAL A 103 -0.43 -27.75 -7.40
N HIS A 104 0.43 -28.70 -7.03
CA HIS A 104 1.87 -28.45 -6.96
C HIS A 104 2.46 -28.51 -8.39
N SER A 105 2.74 -27.35 -8.98
CA SER A 105 3.25 -27.23 -10.35
C SER A 105 3.85 -25.84 -10.59
N ASP A 106 4.56 -25.69 -11.71
CA ASP A 106 4.94 -24.37 -12.21
C ASP A 106 3.72 -23.66 -12.81
N ALA A 107 3.46 -22.44 -12.34
CA ALA A 107 2.42 -21.53 -12.82
C ALA A 107 2.36 -21.40 -14.35
N THR A 108 3.51 -21.46 -15.04
CA THR A 108 3.63 -21.31 -16.50
C THR A 108 3.31 -22.58 -17.28
N SER A 109 3.17 -23.72 -16.59
CA SER A 109 3.00 -25.04 -17.20
C SER A 109 1.59 -25.63 -17.07
N VAL A 110 0.74 -25.03 -16.22
CA VAL A 110 -0.59 -25.56 -15.94
C VAL A 110 -1.55 -25.25 -17.10
N PRO A 111 -2.34 -26.24 -17.58
CA PRO A 111 -3.33 -26.00 -18.61
C PRO A 111 -4.45 -25.09 -18.07
N LEU A 112 -4.88 -24.12 -18.88
CA LEU A 112 -5.91 -23.13 -18.53
C LEU A 112 -7.21 -23.31 -19.33
N ASP A 113 -7.42 -24.51 -19.87
CA ASP A 113 -8.66 -24.91 -20.53
C ASP A 113 -9.82 -24.91 -19.53
N GLY A 114 -10.93 -24.25 -19.86
CA GLY A 114 -12.08 -24.14 -18.96
C GLY A 114 -11.90 -23.21 -17.75
N VAL A 115 -10.77 -22.49 -17.67
CA VAL A 115 -10.54 -21.42 -16.68
C VAL A 115 -11.01 -20.07 -17.25
N ASP A 116 -11.88 -19.38 -16.52
CA ASP A 116 -12.47 -18.08 -16.92
C ASP A 116 -11.52 -16.92 -16.58
N GLY A 117 -10.88 -16.98 -15.41
CA GLY A 117 -10.01 -15.92 -14.89
C GLY A 117 -8.68 -16.41 -14.34
N VAL A 118 -7.69 -15.54 -14.28
CA VAL A 118 -6.37 -15.84 -13.73
C VAL A 118 -5.97 -14.78 -12.73
N TRP A 119 -5.57 -15.22 -11.54
CA TRP A 119 -4.92 -14.39 -10.54
C TRP A 119 -3.44 -14.74 -10.47
N LEU A 120 -2.57 -13.73 -10.39
CA LEU A 120 -1.14 -13.94 -10.23
C LEU A 120 -0.59 -13.13 -9.06
N ASP A 121 0.23 -13.78 -8.24
CA ASP A 121 1.10 -13.11 -7.26
C ASP A 121 2.57 -13.49 -7.50
N PRO A 122 3.23 -12.89 -8.52
CA PRO A 122 4.59 -13.26 -8.86
C PRO A 122 5.59 -13.05 -7.73
N ALA A 123 6.50 -14.00 -7.56
CA ALA A 123 7.56 -13.88 -6.57
C ALA A 123 8.51 -12.73 -6.93
N ARG A 124 8.64 -11.76 -6.01
CA ARG A 124 9.48 -10.53 -6.20
C ARG A 124 10.78 -10.57 -5.42
N ARG A 125 11.06 -11.68 -4.75
CA ARG A 125 12.19 -11.86 -3.86
C ARG A 125 12.87 -13.17 -4.20
N THR A 126 14.16 -13.09 -4.48
CA THR A 126 15.01 -14.28 -4.54
C THR A 126 15.69 -14.44 -3.19
N THR A 127 15.55 -15.63 -2.61
CA THR A 127 16.25 -16.02 -1.39
C THR A 127 17.45 -16.87 -1.81
N SER A 128 18.64 -16.39 -1.52
CA SER A 128 19.89 -17.17 -1.63
C SER A 128 20.44 -17.45 -0.24
N SER A 129 21.46 -18.31 -0.15
CA SER A 129 22.23 -18.54 1.09
C SER A 129 22.88 -17.28 1.66
N SER A 130 22.96 -16.20 0.88
CA SER A 130 23.52 -14.89 1.25
C SER A 130 22.48 -13.83 1.63
N GLY A 131 21.18 -14.15 1.60
CA GLY A 131 20.09 -13.26 2.01
C GLY A 131 18.95 -13.16 1.00
N THR A 132 17.97 -12.31 1.29
CA THR A 132 16.81 -12.06 0.42
C THR A 132 17.02 -10.77 -0.37
N LYS A 133 17.08 -10.86 -1.70
CA LYS A 133 17.21 -9.69 -2.58
C LYS A 133 15.86 -9.29 -3.15
N ARG A 134 15.53 -7.99 -3.09
CA ARG A 134 14.33 -7.44 -3.73
C ARG A 134 14.59 -7.26 -5.22
N ILE A 135 13.70 -7.80 -6.05
CA ILE A 135 13.69 -7.62 -7.49
C ILE A 135 12.80 -6.43 -7.80
N TRP A 136 13.27 -5.55 -8.68
CA TRP A 136 12.55 -4.34 -9.09
C TRP A 136 12.05 -4.41 -10.53
N ASP A 137 12.76 -5.14 -11.39
CA ASP A 137 12.39 -5.37 -12.78
C ASP A 137 11.21 -6.35 -12.86
N PRO A 138 10.03 -5.93 -13.38
CA PRO A 138 8.87 -6.80 -13.56
C PRO A 138 9.12 -8.04 -14.44
N GLU A 139 10.07 -7.96 -15.38
CA GLU A 139 10.44 -9.08 -16.24
C GLU A 139 11.33 -10.11 -15.52
N ALA A 140 11.89 -9.75 -14.37
CA ALA A 140 12.64 -10.67 -13.52
C ALA A 140 11.77 -11.32 -12.43
N PHE A 141 10.44 -11.10 -12.45
CA PHE A 141 9.51 -11.81 -11.57
C PHE A 141 9.24 -13.22 -12.08
N SER A 142 8.70 -14.07 -11.20
CA SER A 142 8.33 -15.45 -11.52
C SER A 142 6.83 -15.64 -11.22
N PRO A 143 5.94 -15.63 -12.24
CA PRO A 143 6.21 -15.41 -13.66
C PRO A 143 6.45 -13.92 -14.02
N PRO A 144 7.06 -13.61 -15.20
CA PRO A 144 7.32 -12.25 -15.64
C PRO A 144 6.06 -11.50 -16.05
N LEU A 145 6.10 -10.15 -16.08
CA LEU A 145 4.95 -9.35 -16.50
C LEU A 145 4.52 -9.63 -17.95
N SER A 146 5.46 -9.88 -18.85
CA SER A 146 5.16 -10.33 -20.22
C SER A 146 4.30 -11.60 -20.29
N PHE A 147 4.46 -12.53 -19.34
CA PHE A 147 3.58 -13.70 -19.23
C PHE A 147 2.15 -13.30 -18.86
N VAL A 148 1.99 -12.36 -17.92
CA VAL A 148 0.68 -11.81 -17.54
C VAL A 148 0.00 -11.17 -18.75
N GLU A 149 0.72 -10.35 -19.50
CA GLU A 149 0.19 -9.70 -20.71
C GLU A 149 -0.20 -10.73 -21.78
N SER A 150 0.57 -11.81 -21.92
CA SER A 150 0.22 -12.92 -22.83
C SER A 150 -1.09 -13.61 -22.43
N LEU A 151 -1.35 -13.76 -21.13
CA LEU A 151 -2.61 -14.32 -20.63
C LEU A 151 -3.77 -13.36 -20.87
N ALA A 152 -3.58 -12.07 -20.61
CA ALA A 152 -4.58 -11.04 -20.90
C ALA A 152 -4.91 -10.97 -22.39
N ALA A 153 -3.93 -11.14 -23.28
CA ALA A 153 -4.11 -11.18 -24.73
C ALA A 153 -4.99 -12.35 -25.21
N THR A 154 -5.17 -13.40 -24.40
CA THR A 154 -6.13 -14.49 -24.71
C THR A 154 -7.59 -14.12 -24.45
N GLY A 155 -7.86 -12.95 -23.86
CA GLY A 155 -9.20 -12.49 -23.49
C GLY A 155 -9.69 -12.95 -22.11
N LYS A 156 -8.88 -13.69 -21.35
CA LYS A 156 -9.22 -14.10 -19.98
C LYS A 156 -9.29 -12.91 -19.04
N SER A 157 -10.13 -12.97 -18.01
CA SER A 157 -10.10 -12.01 -16.90
C SER A 157 -8.80 -12.16 -16.12
N VAL A 158 -7.92 -11.16 -16.11
CA VAL A 158 -6.61 -11.29 -15.43
C VAL A 158 -6.44 -10.23 -14.35
N GLY A 159 -6.08 -10.67 -13.16
CA GLY A 159 -5.58 -9.81 -12.09
C GLY A 159 -4.15 -10.22 -11.72
N VAL A 160 -3.25 -9.26 -11.62
CA VAL A 160 -1.90 -9.51 -11.09
C VAL A 160 -1.61 -8.54 -9.97
N LYS A 161 -1.26 -9.09 -8.79
CA LYS A 161 -0.70 -8.28 -7.72
C LYS A 161 0.67 -7.83 -8.15
N MET A 162 1.00 -6.57 -7.92
CA MET A 162 2.30 -5.94 -8.19
C MET A 162 2.86 -5.21 -6.96
N GLY A 163 4.17 -4.93 -6.95
CA GLY A 163 4.81 -4.26 -5.83
C GLY A 163 4.37 -2.79 -5.77
N PRO A 164 4.12 -2.21 -4.58
CA PRO A 164 3.53 -0.86 -4.45
C PRO A 164 4.38 0.28 -5.01
N GLY A 165 5.66 -0.01 -5.33
CA GLY A 165 6.60 0.92 -5.94
C GLY A 165 6.80 0.71 -7.44
N MET A 166 5.92 -0.01 -8.13
CA MET A 166 5.98 -0.19 -9.58
C MET A 166 6.05 1.18 -10.28
N PRO A 167 7.01 1.40 -11.20
CA PRO A 167 7.08 2.62 -11.99
C PRO A 167 5.84 2.76 -12.89
N HIS A 168 5.38 3.99 -13.11
CA HIS A 168 4.17 4.27 -13.91
C HIS A 168 4.37 3.85 -15.37
N GLU A 169 5.57 4.06 -15.90
CA GLU A 169 5.97 3.66 -17.26
C GLU A 169 5.98 2.14 -17.49
N SER A 170 5.99 1.35 -16.42
CA SER A 170 5.92 -0.11 -16.50
C SER A 170 4.48 -0.63 -16.50
N VAL A 171 3.48 0.23 -16.26
CA VAL A 171 2.07 -0.17 -16.21
C VAL A 171 1.53 -0.29 -17.64
N PRO A 172 1.08 -1.48 -18.10
CA PRO A 172 0.54 -1.65 -19.44
C PRO A 172 -0.64 -0.71 -19.73
N ALA A 173 -0.78 -0.30 -20.99
CA ALA A 173 -1.83 0.64 -21.40
C ALA A 173 -3.23 0.01 -21.34
N GLY A 174 -3.32 -1.31 -21.53
CA GLY A 174 -4.57 -2.08 -21.59
C GLY A 174 -5.13 -2.52 -20.23
N CYS A 175 -4.66 -1.95 -19.11
CA CYS A 175 -5.09 -2.35 -17.77
C CYS A 175 -5.55 -1.19 -16.90
N GLU A 176 -6.39 -1.52 -15.92
CA GLU A 176 -6.66 -0.68 -14.76
C GLU A 176 -5.60 -0.96 -13.70
N ALA A 177 -4.95 0.08 -13.17
CA ALA A 177 -4.01 -0.05 -12.05
C ALA A 177 -4.61 0.49 -10.74
N GLN A 178 -4.70 -0.36 -9.71
CA GLN A 178 -5.26 0.01 -8.41
C GLN A 178 -4.22 -0.12 -7.30
N TRP A 179 -3.81 0.99 -6.70
CA TRP A 179 -2.98 0.98 -5.49
C TRP A 179 -3.83 0.78 -4.25
N VAL A 180 -3.42 -0.12 -3.37
CA VAL A 180 -4.15 -0.44 -2.13
C VAL A 180 -3.33 -0.04 -0.92
N SER A 181 -3.93 0.76 -0.03
CA SER A 181 -3.41 1.12 1.28
C SER A 181 -4.23 0.47 2.39
N VAL A 182 -3.56 -0.07 3.41
CA VAL A 182 -4.19 -0.64 4.60
C VAL A 182 -3.61 0.07 5.82
N GLY A 183 -4.44 0.84 6.52
CA GLY A 183 -4.01 1.57 7.72
C GLY A 183 -2.90 2.60 7.48
N GLY A 184 -2.76 3.10 6.25
CA GLY A 184 -1.71 4.03 5.84
C GLY A 184 -0.48 3.38 5.19
N ASP A 185 -0.42 2.03 5.15
CA ASP A 185 0.65 1.30 4.48
C ASP A 185 0.19 0.85 3.09
N VAL A 186 0.87 1.31 2.02
CA VAL A 186 0.61 0.84 0.66
C VAL A 186 1.12 -0.59 0.50
N THR A 187 0.20 -1.53 0.33
CA THR A 187 0.52 -2.96 0.33
C THR A 187 0.91 -3.46 -1.04
N GLU A 188 0.22 -2.98 -2.08
CA GLU A 188 0.35 -3.45 -3.45
C GLU A 188 -0.20 -2.44 -4.46
N VAL A 189 0.09 -2.71 -5.72
CA VAL A 189 -0.68 -2.23 -6.87
C VAL A 189 -1.18 -3.44 -7.62
N THR A 190 -2.46 -3.51 -7.92
CA THR A 190 -3.04 -4.62 -8.69
C THR A 190 -3.36 -4.13 -10.09
N LEU A 191 -2.90 -4.88 -11.10
CA LEU A 191 -3.23 -4.62 -12.49
C LEU A 191 -4.37 -5.54 -12.90
N TRP A 192 -5.44 -4.95 -13.43
CA TRP A 192 -6.64 -5.64 -13.85
C TRP A 192 -6.82 -5.52 -15.36
N PHE A 193 -7.10 -6.63 -16.03
CA PHE A 193 -7.30 -6.71 -17.47
C PHE A 193 -8.66 -7.32 -17.82
N ASN A 194 -9.19 -6.96 -18.98
CA ASN A 194 -10.44 -7.51 -19.53
C ASN A 194 -11.62 -7.33 -18.55
N ASP A 195 -12.47 -8.34 -18.32
CA ASP A 195 -13.75 -8.14 -17.60
C ASP A 195 -13.59 -7.74 -16.11
N VAL A 196 -12.40 -7.95 -15.54
CA VAL A 196 -12.06 -7.49 -14.18
C VAL A 196 -11.46 -6.08 -14.15
N ALA A 197 -11.14 -5.49 -15.30
CA ALA A 197 -10.82 -4.07 -15.44
C ALA A 197 -12.12 -3.28 -15.59
N ARG A 198 -12.32 -2.24 -14.77
CA ARG A 198 -13.57 -1.47 -14.80
C ARG A 198 -13.57 -0.49 -15.98
N PRO A 199 -14.70 -0.36 -16.69
CA PRO A 199 -14.82 0.64 -17.75
C PRO A 199 -14.56 2.07 -17.25
N GLY A 200 -13.72 2.81 -17.97
CA GLY A 200 -13.43 4.21 -17.69
C GLY A 200 -12.55 4.45 -16.45
N ILE A 201 -11.86 3.42 -15.93
CA ILE A 201 -10.90 3.60 -14.84
C ILE A 201 -9.53 3.13 -15.30
N ARG A 202 -8.59 4.07 -15.39
CA ARG A 202 -7.20 3.83 -15.73
C ARG A 202 -6.37 3.59 -14.48
N ARG A 203 -6.58 4.43 -13.46
CA ARG A 203 -5.85 4.40 -12.20
C ARG A 203 -6.75 4.66 -11.01
N ALA A 204 -6.48 3.98 -9.90
CA ALA A 204 -7.27 4.06 -8.68
C ALA A 204 -6.40 3.96 -7.43
N ALA A 205 -6.84 4.61 -6.36
CA ALA A 205 -6.31 4.43 -5.01
C ALA A 205 -7.44 3.98 -4.08
N LEU A 206 -7.27 2.79 -3.51
CA LEU A 206 -8.16 2.20 -2.51
C LEU A 206 -7.50 2.32 -1.14
N VAL A 207 -8.17 3.01 -0.22
CA VAL A 207 -7.73 3.18 1.18
C VAL A 207 -8.64 2.36 2.09
N LEU A 208 -8.06 1.39 2.79
CA LEU A 208 -8.71 0.56 3.78
C LEU A 208 -8.31 1.05 5.18
N GLY A 209 -9.24 1.69 5.88
CA GLY A 209 -9.01 2.27 7.20
C GLY A 209 -10.11 1.91 8.21
N PRO A 210 -10.05 2.48 9.43
CA PRO A 210 -11.04 2.24 10.48
C PRO A 210 -12.48 2.63 10.07
N GLN A 211 -12.61 3.63 9.19
CA GLN A 211 -13.91 4.08 8.67
C GLN A 211 -14.42 3.24 7.47
N GLY A 212 -13.71 2.15 7.13
CA GLY A 212 -14.04 1.27 6.02
C GLY A 212 -13.16 1.49 4.79
N ALA A 213 -13.70 1.13 3.62
CA ALA A 213 -13.03 1.25 2.34
C ALA A 213 -13.46 2.53 1.62
N ALA A 214 -12.49 3.32 1.17
CA ALA A 214 -12.74 4.49 0.34
C ALA A 214 -11.88 4.43 -0.93
N GLU A 215 -12.42 4.86 -2.05
CA GLU A 215 -11.73 4.81 -3.33
C GLU A 215 -11.81 6.14 -4.08
N ILE A 216 -10.70 6.50 -4.72
CA ILE A 216 -10.63 7.57 -5.71
C ILE A 216 -10.08 7.00 -7.02
N THR A 217 -10.65 7.42 -8.13
CA THR A 217 -10.39 6.86 -9.47
C THR A 217 -10.18 7.99 -10.48
N SER A 218 -9.46 7.68 -11.56
CA SER A 218 -9.35 8.54 -12.74
C SER A 218 -9.35 7.70 -14.02
N CYS A 219 -9.94 8.24 -15.08
CA CYS A 219 -9.90 7.70 -16.43
C CYS A 219 -8.64 8.12 -17.20
N GLU A 220 -7.93 9.14 -16.72
CA GLU A 220 -6.76 9.70 -17.38
C GLU A 220 -5.50 8.89 -17.03
N ASP A 221 -4.53 8.89 -17.95
CA ASP A 221 -3.24 8.24 -17.71
C ASP A 221 -2.38 9.02 -16.69
N PHE A 222 -1.19 8.49 -16.37
CA PHE A 222 -0.34 9.03 -15.30
C PHE A 222 0.28 10.41 -15.61
N ASP A 223 0.39 10.79 -16.89
CA ASP A 223 0.83 12.10 -17.36
C ASP A 223 -0.33 13.08 -17.60
N GLY A 224 -1.56 12.58 -17.55
CA GLY A 224 -2.80 13.35 -17.53
C GLY A 224 -3.25 13.67 -16.11
N GLY A 225 -4.30 14.48 -15.98
CA GLY A 225 -4.84 14.85 -14.70
C GLY A 225 -5.40 16.27 -14.69
N PRO A 226 -6.24 16.59 -13.70
CA PRO A 226 -6.43 17.97 -13.34
C PRO A 226 -5.10 18.62 -12.96
N VAL A 227 -4.91 19.88 -13.34
CA VAL A 227 -3.79 20.70 -12.89
C VAL A 227 -4.30 21.56 -11.73
N PRO A 228 -3.96 21.22 -10.48
CA PRO A 228 -4.38 22.01 -9.33
C PRO A 228 -3.56 23.29 -9.25
N ASP A 229 -4.14 24.34 -8.68
CA ASP A 229 -3.40 25.55 -8.37
C ASP A 229 -2.25 25.25 -7.40
N VAL A 230 -1.26 26.15 -7.38
CA VAL A 230 -0.17 26.14 -6.41
C VAL A 230 -0.27 27.40 -5.57
N GLY A 231 -0.19 27.25 -4.26
CA GLY A 231 -0.43 28.36 -3.33
C GLY A 231 0.36 28.23 -2.03
N PRO A 232 0.21 29.23 -1.13
CA PRO A 232 0.95 29.28 0.13
C PRO A 232 0.51 28.17 1.10
N VAL A 233 1.37 27.89 2.09
CA VAL A 233 1.01 26.98 3.19
C VAL A 233 0.17 27.73 4.22
N GLU A 234 -1.13 27.49 4.19
CA GLU A 234 -2.10 28.12 5.09
C GLU A 234 -3.30 27.21 5.36
N GLY A 235 -4.14 27.60 6.34
CA GLY A 235 -5.33 26.85 6.73
C GLY A 235 -5.00 25.45 7.24
N TYR A 236 -5.36 24.43 6.46
CA TYR A 236 -5.13 23.02 6.75
C TYR A 236 -4.19 22.41 5.72
N LEU A 237 -3.13 21.77 6.21
CA LEU A 237 -2.19 20.99 5.44
C LEU A 237 -2.61 19.52 5.48
N TYR A 238 -2.76 18.91 4.31
CA TYR A 238 -3.11 17.50 4.16
C TYR A 238 -1.90 16.72 3.65
N GLU A 239 -1.58 15.63 4.33
CA GLU A 239 -0.64 14.60 3.88
C GLU A 239 -1.44 13.48 3.20
N PRO A 240 -1.43 13.37 1.85
CA PRO A 240 -2.17 12.34 1.15
C PRO A 240 -1.69 10.93 1.52
N ASP A 241 -2.60 9.97 1.52
CA ASP A 241 -2.29 8.56 1.71
C ASP A 241 -1.32 8.07 0.62
N GLY A 242 -0.45 7.13 0.97
CA GLY A 242 0.56 6.61 0.05
C GLY A 242 -0.03 6.04 -1.25
N ALA A 243 -1.22 5.43 -1.21
CA ALA A 243 -1.88 4.90 -2.40
C ALA A 243 -2.33 6.03 -3.32
N VAL A 244 -2.83 7.16 -2.77
CA VAL A 244 -3.19 8.35 -3.55
C VAL A 244 -1.96 8.92 -4.25
N ILE A 245 -0.84 9.03 -3.53
CA ILE A 245 0.43 9.50 -4.09
C ILE A 245 0.89 8.57 -5.21
N ARG A 246 0.88 7.26 -4.96
CA ARG A 246 1.35 6.27 -5.93
C ARG A 246 0.44 6.12 -7.14
N ALA A 247 -0.86 6.33 -7.00
CA ALA A 247 -1.80 6.37 -8.13
C ALA A 247 -1.75 7.71 -8.90
N GLY A 248 -0.96 8.70 -8.45
CA GLY A 248 -0.89 10.03 -9.07
C GLY A 248 -2.15 10.87 -8.88
N LEU A 249 -2.99 10.56 -7.88
CA LEU A 249 -4.32 11.18 -7.68
C LEU A 249 -4.30 12.34 -6.68
N VAL A 250 -3.13 12.91 -6.42
CA VAL A 250 -2.96 14.01 -5.46
C VAL A 250 -3.72 15.25 -5.91
N ALA A 251 -3.69 15.55 -7.22
CA ALA A 251 -4.44 16.65 -7.80
C ALA A 251 -5.96 16.47 -7.67
N ASP A 252 -6.46 15.26 -7.93
CA ASP A 252 -7.88 14.93 -7.76
C ASP A 252 -8.35 15.11 -6.31
N VAL A 253 -7.51 14.71 -5.34
CA VAL A 253 -7.79 14.97 -3.92
C VAL A 253 -7.75 16.47 -3.61
N ALA A 254 -6.81 17.22 -4.17
CA ALA A 254 -6.74 18.67 -3.96
C ALA A 254 -8.02 19.38 -4.42
N LEU A 255 -8.54 19.03 -5.59
CA LEU A 255 -9.80 19.57 -6.10
C LEU A 255 -10.99 19.21 -5.21
N ARG A 256 -11.08 17.96 -4.72
CA ARG A 256 -12.15 17.53 -3.80
C ARG A 256 -12.12 18.28 -2.46
N LEU A 257 -10.94 18.69 -2.02
CA LEU A 257 -10.75 19.48 -0.80
C LEU A 257 -10.96 20.99 -1.03
N GLY A 258 -11.19 21.43 -2.27
CA GLY A 258 -11.22 22.87 -2.61
C GLY A 258 -9.88 23.55 -2.31
N GLY A 259 -8.79 22.81 -2.46
CA GLY A 259 -7.44 23.23 -2.08
C GLY A 259 -6.48 23.29 -3.25
N HIS A 260 -5.22 23.59 -2.92
CA HIS A 260 -4.11 23.74 -3.86
C HIS A 260 -2.90 22.92 -3.40
N LEU A 261 -1.97 22.65 -4.32
CA LEU A 261 -0.69 22.04 -3.95
C LEU A 261 0.24 23.09 -3.34
N VAL A 262 1.08 22.64 -2.41
CA VAL A 262 2.14 23.47 -1.83
C VAL A 262 3.27 23.73 -2.84
N ASP A 263 3.56 22.76 -3.69
CA ASP A 263 4.57 22.82 -4.75
C ASP A 263 4.22 21.77 -5.82
N GLN A 264 4.53 22.05 -7.10
CA GLN A 264 4.19 21.16 -8.22
C GLN A 264 4.77 19.75 -8.09
N HIS A 265 5.85 19.58 -7.35
CA HIS A 265 6.55 18.31 -7.19
C HIS A 265 6.43 17.71 -5.79
N ILE A 266 5.58 18.28 -4.93
CA ILE A 266 5.42 17.82 -3.55
C ILE A 266 3.96 17.48 -3.28
N ALA A 267 3.73 16.23 -2.90
CA ALA A 267 2.43 15.74 -2.49
C ALA A 267 2.02 16.23 -1.08
N TYR A 268 1.83 17.54 -0.95
CA TYR A 268 1.12 18.19 0.15
C TYR A 268 0.05 19.11 -0.43
N ILE A 269 -1.12 19.06 0.17
CA ILE A 269 -2.28 19.86 -0.25
C ILE A 269 -2.59 20.84 0.88
N CYS A 270 -2.88 22.09 0.55
CA CYS A 270 -3.43 23.06 1.48
C CYS A 270 -4.87 23.38 1.13
N ALA A 271 -5.74 23.52 2.12
CA ALA A 271 -7.11 24.00 1.94
C ALA A 271 -7.46 25.02 3.04
N PRO A 272 -8.31 26.03 2.74
CA PRO A 272 -8.66 27.07 3.70
C PRO A 272 -9.46 26.52 4.90
N GLU A 273 -10.32 25.53 4.66
CA GLU A 273 -11.19 24.92 5.66
C GLU A 273 -10.87 23.43 5.87
N LEU A 274 -11.28 22.92 7.03
CA LEU A 274 -11.17 21.49 7.33
C LEU A 274 -12.25 20.74 6.58
N VAL A 275 -11.84 19.82 5.72
CA VAL A 275 -12.69 18.88 5.02
C VAL A 275 -12.22 17.48 5.39
N GLU A 276 -13.10 16.71 6.02
CA GLU A 276 -12.78 15.32 6.37
C GLU A 276 -12.63 14.47 5.11
N THR A 277 -11.58 13.66 5.08
CA THR A 277 -11.30 12.80 3.94
C THR A 277 -10.57 11.53 4.39
N PRO A 278 -10.92 10.35 3.84
CA PRO A 278 -10.17 9.12 4.06
C PRO A 278 -8.85 9.10 3.27
N PHE A 279 -8.66 10.02 2.31
CA PHE A 279 -7.55 10.01 1.36
C PHE A 279 -6.33 10.79 1.83
N ALA A 280 -6.41 11.48 2.96
CA ALA A 280 -5.31 12.26 3.50
C ALA A 280 -5.43 12.46 5.02
N ARG A 281 -4.30 12.68 5.69
CA ARG A 281 -4.27 13.09 7.09
C ARG A 281 -4.19 14.61 7.17
N ALA A 282 -5.13 15.23 7.88
CA ALA A 282 -5.21 16.67 8.03
C ALA A 282 -4.40 17.19 9.23
N TYR A 283 -3.83 18.37 9.05
CA TYR A 283 -3.04 19.10 10.02
C TYR A 283 -3.42 20.57 9.97
N LYS A 284 -3.73 21.19 11.10
CA LYS A 284 -3.94 22.63 11.16
C LYS A 284 -2.60 23.35 11.12
N VAL A 285 -2.41 24.28 10.18
CA VAL A 285 -1.19 25.09 10.08
C VAL A 285 -1.20 26.13 11.20
N LEU A 286 -0.15 26.15 12.02
CA LEU A 286 0.02 27.13 13.09
C LEU A 286 1.02 28.22 12.72
N GLU A 287 2.15 27.82 12.14
CA GLU A 287 3.25 28.72 11.83
C GLU A 287 4.11 28.14 10.70
N VAL A 288 4.55 28.98 9.77
CA VAL A 288 5.50 28.61 8.71
C VAL A 288 6.80 29.35 8.97
N MET A 289 7.92 28.63 9.02
CA MET A 289 9.23 29.21 9.30
C MET A 289 10.33 28.65 8.37
N PRO A 290 11.42 29.40 8.15
CA PRO A 290 12.56 28.89 7.40
C PRO A 290 13.13 27.62 8.03
N LEU A 291 13.56 26.65 7.21
CA LEU A 291 14.21 25.43 7.68
C LEU A 291 15.64 25.72 8.16
N ASN A 292 15.75 26.34 9.34
CA ASN A 292 17.00 26.70 10.00
C ASN A 292 17.02 26.15 11.43
N VAL A 293 18.03 25.35 11.74
CA VAL A 293 18.22 24.73 13.06
C VAL A 293 18.23 25.75 14.20
N LYS A 294 18.79 26.95 14.00
CA LYS A 294 18.81 28.01 15.02
C LYS A 294 17.40 28.53 15.32
N ALA A 295 16.60 28.79 14.29
CA ALA A 295 15.22 29.26 14.43
C ALA A 295 14.35 28.18 15.10
N LEU A 296 14.47 26.93 14.64
CA LEU A 296 13.75 25.79 15.20
C LEU A 296 14.09 25.54 16.67
N LYS A 297 15.36 25.64 17.07
CA LYS A 297 15.77 25.53 18.49
C LYS A 297 15.15 26.62 19.35
N ALA A 298 15.14 27.86 18.86
CA ALA A 298 14.52 28.98 19.56
C ALA A 298 13.02 28.75 19.75
N TRP A 299 12.34 28.29 18.69
CA TRP A 299 10.91 27.97 18.73
C TRP A 299 10.58 26.83 19.70
N VAL A 300 11.34 25.72 19.66
CA VAL A 300 11.18 24.58 20.58
C VAL A 300 11.29 25.02 22.04
N LYS A 301 12.29 25.87 22.34
CA LYS A 301 12.49 26.42 23.69
C LYS A 301 11.35 27.36 24.09
N ALA A 302 10.94 28.27 23.21
CA ALA A 302 9.88 29.24 23.48
C ALA A 302 8.52 28.57 23.75
N ASN A 303 8.24 27.47 23.06
CA ASN A 303 6.98 26.73 23.18
C ASN A 303 7.03 25.58 24.21
N GLY A 304 8.17 25.36 24.87
CA GLY A 304 8.34 24.31 25.87
C GLY A 304 8.10 22.91 25.31
N VAL A 305 8.48 22.65 24.05
CA VAL A 305 8.24 21.37 23.39
C VAL A 305 9.21 20.30 23.94
N GLY A 306 8.67 19.20 24.46
CA GLY A 306 9.45 18.07 24.97
C GLY A 306 9.50 16.88 24.03
N VAL A 307 8.53 16.77 23.12
CA VAL A 307 8.40 15.68 22.14
C VAL A 307 8.15 16.28 20.76
N LEU A 308 8.92 15.86 19.76
CA LEU A 308 8.79 16.31 18.37
C LEU A 308 8.51 15.13 17.44
N ASP A 309 7.35 15.18 16.78
CA ASP A 309 7.13 14.42 15.55
C ASP A 309 7.63 15.24 14.36
N ILE A 310 8.43 14.63 13.49
CA ILE A 310 9.05 15.32 12.35
C ILE A 310 8.76 14.52 11.08
N LYS A 311 7.95 15.13 10.22
CA LYS A 311 7.60 14.64 8.90
C LYS A 311 8.43 15.36 7.85
N LYS A 312 8.70 14.70 6.73
CA LYS A 312 9.47 15.31 5.65
C LYS A 312 8.98 14.91 4.27
N ARG A 313 9.03 15.86 3.34
CA ARG A 313 8.82 15.61 1.90
C ARG A 313 9.55 16.66 1.07
N GLY A 314 10.29 16.24 0.05
CA GLY A 314 11.08 17.16 -0.78
C GLY A 314 12.31 17.77 -0.11
N THR A 315 12.82 17.15 0.98
CA THR A 315 14.03 17.61 1.67
C THR A 315 14.95 16.44 2.05
N SER A 316 16.25 16.67 1.99
CA SER A 316 17.31 15.71 2.31
C SER A 316 17.57 15.56 3.82
N VAL A 317 16.98 16.42 4.66
CA VAL A 317 17.18 16.38 6.10
C VAL A 317 16.72 15.03 6.68
N THR A 318 17.50 14.46 7.60
CA THR A 318 17.14 13.25 8.34
C THR A 318 16.32 13.64 9.58
N PRO A 319 15.06 13.18 9.72
CA PRO A 319 14.21 13.57 10.86
C PRO A 319 14.82 13.24 12.22
N GLU A 320 15.48 12.08 12.35
CA GLU A 320 16.11 11.66 13.60
C GLU A 320 17.31 12.53 13.99
N GLU A 321 18.16 12.88 13.02
CA GLU A 321 19.31 13.76 13.26
C GLU A 321 18.84 15.16 13.64
N LEU A 322 17.84 15.69 12.92
CA LEU A 322 17.25 16.98 13.26
C LEU A 322 16.62 16.93 14.66
N ARG A 323 15.85 15.89 15.00
CA ARG A 323 15.26 15.72 16.33
C ARG A 323 16.34 15.75 17.43
N LYS A 324 17.45 15.02 17.24
CA LYS A 324 18.58 15.01 18.20
C LYS A 324 19.22 16.39 18.34
N GLN A 325 19.30 17.17 17.26
CA GLN A 325 19.81 18.53 17.30
C GLN A 325 18.85 19.48 18.03
N LEU A 326 17.53 19.36 17.79
CA LEU A 326 16.51 20.23 18.38
C LEU A 326 16.20 19.90 19.85
N LEU A 327 16.30 18.63 20.23
CA LEU A 327 16.10 18.13 21.58
C LEU A 327 17.34 17.34 22.07
N PRO A 328 18.45 18.02 22.41
CA PRO A 328 19.63 17.34 22.92
C PRO A 328 19.31 16.58 24.23
N ALA A 329 19.77 15.34 24.34
CA ALA A 329 19.72 14.58 25.59
C ALA A 329 20.83 15.05 26.53
N GLY A 330 20.55 16.05 27.37
CA GLY A 330 21.48 16.54 28.39
C GLY A 330 21.16 16.01 29.80
N LYS A 331 22.19 15.64 30.56
CA LYS A 331 22.15 15.13 31.96
C LYS A 331 21.54 16.09 33.02
N GLY A 332 20.91 17.18 32.61
CA GLY A 332 20.13 18.09 33.46
C GLY A 332 18.70 18.37 32.96
N SER A 333 18.24 17.71 31.87
CA SER A 333 17.04 18.15 31.13
C SER A 333 15.73 17.43 31.50
N ALA A 334 15.72 16.55 32.51
CA ALA A 334 14.47 15.92 32.95
C ALA A 334 13.56 16.88 33.74
N LYS A 335 14.11 17.97 34.30
CA LYS A 335 13.37 18.95 35.13
C LYS A 335 12.83 20.16 34.37
N GLY A 336 12.96 20.20 33.03
CA GLY A 336 12.59 21.37 32.22
C GLY A 336 12.15 21.08 30.79
N ARG A 337 11.94 19.82 30.40
CA ARG A 337 11.21 19.51 29.16
C ARG A 337 9.73 19.71 29.44
N GLY A 338 9.08 20.62 28.73
CA GLY A 338 7.62 20.73 28.82
C GLY A 338 6.97 19.47 28.27
N ASN A 339 5.75 19.16 28.73
CA ASN A 339 5.00 17.98 28.30
C ASN A 339 4.32 18.16 26.93
N LYS A 340 4.59 19.27 26.23
CA LYS A 340 3.97 19.55 24.93
C LYS A 340 4.61 18.70 23.83
N THR A 341 3.75 18.04 23.07
CA THR A 341 4.10 17.37 21.82
C THR A 341 3.80 18.33 20.68
N ALA A 342 4.74 18.47 19.73
CA ALA A 342 4.53 19.27 18.52
C ALA A 342 4.90 18.46 17.27
N THR A 343 4.26 18.79 16.15
CA THR A 343 4.53 18.18 14.84
C THR A 343 5.14 19.23 13.92
N LEU A 344 6.28 18.89 13.31
CA LEU A 344 6.93 19.70 12.29
C LEU A 344 6.87 18.96 10.94
N VAL A 345 6.35 19.64 9.92
CA VAL A 345 6.40 19.16 8.54
C VAL A 345 7.49 19.92 7.81
N LEU A 346 8.54 19.22 7.41
CA LEU A 346 9.65 19.79 6.66
C LEU A 346 9.39 19.62 5.17
N THR A 347 9.37 20.73 4.44
CA THR A 347 9.14 20.69 2.99
C THR A 347 9.88 21.79 2.25
N ARG A 348 9.65 21.91 0.95
CA ARG A 348 10.26 22.91 0.08
C ARG A 348 9.15 23.57 -0.74
N ILE A 349 9.21 24.88 -0.90
CA ILE A 349 8.29 25.66 -1.75
C ILE A 349 9.16 26.39 -2.76
N GLY A 350 9.09 26.02 -4.05
CA GLY A 350 10.08 26.50 -5.02
C GLY A 350 11.48 26.10 -4.56
N GLU A 351 12.45 27.00 -4.47
CA GLU A 351 13.80 26.65 -3.99
C GLU A 351 13.95 26.69 -2.46
N GLU A 352 12.97 27.27 -1.75
CA GLU A 352 13.08 27.55 -0.32
C GLU A 352 12.67 26.35 0.53
N LYS A 353 13.51 25.99 1.51
CA LYS A 353 13.18 24.94 2.48
C LYS A 353 12.48 25.56 3.69
N VAL A 354 11.32 25.02 4.03
CA VAL A 354 10.48 25.50 5.13
C VAL A 354 10.20 24.39 6.14
N ALA A 355 9.94 24.80 7.36
CA ALA A 355 9.38 23.98 8.42
C ALA A 355 8.00 24.54 8.78
N VAL A 356 6.98 23.70 8.69
CA VAL A 356 5.60 24.04 9.01
C VAL A 356 5.29 23.44 10.38
N VAL A 357 4.99 24.30 11.33
CA VAL A 357 4.46 23.90 12.63
C VAL A 357 2.98 23.59 12.45
N VAL A 358 2.60 22.38 12.84
CA VAL A 358 1.22 21.94 12.68
C VAL A 358 0.67 21.24 13.92
N GLU A 359 -0.65 21.32 14.06
CA GLU A 359 -1.43 20.54 15.02
C GLU A 359 -2.16 19.40 14.28
N PRO A 360 -1.95 18.14 14.66
CA PRO A 360 -2.70 17.02 14.08
C PRO A 360 -4.20 17.20 14.34
N VAL A 361 -5.02 17.09 13.29
CA VAL A 361 -6.47 17.03 13.46
C VAL A 361 -6.82 15.60 13.88
N ALA A 362 -7.59 15.46 14.96
CA ALA A 362 -8.07 14.15 15.39
C ALA A 362 -8.97 13.57 14.28
N ALA A 363 -8.73 12.32 13.89
CA ALA A 363 -9.68 11.60 13.05
C ALA A 363 -10.97 11.39 13.86
N ALA A 364 -12.11 11.79 13.29
CA ALA A 364 -13.42 11.59 13.88
C ALA A 364 -13.80 10.10 13.98
#